data_AF-A0A7V5E793-F1
#
_entry.id   AF-A0A7V5E793-F1
#
_cell.length_a   1.000
_cell.length_b   1.000
_cell.length_c   1.000
_cell.angle_alpha   90.00
_cell.angle_beta   90.00
_cell.angle_gamma   90.00
#
_symmetry.space_group_name_H-M   'P 1'
#
loop_
_entity.id
_entity.type
_entity.pdbx_description
1 polymer ?
#
loop_
_entity_poly.entity_id
_entity_poly.type
_entity_poly.pdbx_seq_one_letter_code
_entity_poly.pdbx_strand_id
1 'polypeptide(L)'
;MTTKKQRRFTNIKTKKRKKGLRLFLLSLLTLTLFGSLLFLFATLFDYLYPPVADKGGAVKRERWTVTLFFSDANERFLEPEKRQIPKEGNLSSQVEGLVKALLEGPKTNLTATFPPRTEVLGVKIDRDKAYINFNGNLTKRHPRGSTAEMATIYSLVNTICTNIPTIKEVVFLEEGKQISSLGGHIDTRGPFTLNQDMLAPRFKE
;
A
#
# COMPACT_ATOMS: atom_id res chain seq x y z
N MET A 1 -19.93 -67.85 -64.42
CA MET A 1 -20.59 -67.70 -63.09
C MET A 1 -19.51 -67.45 -62.03
N THR A 2 -19.82 -66.67 -60.97
CA THR A 2 -18.92 -66.01 -59.97
C THR A 2 -18.44 -64.60 -60.41
N THR A 3 -18.59 -63.47 -59.70
CA THR A 3 -19.30 -63.12 -58.46
C THR A 3 -19.49 -61.58 -58.42
N LYS A 4 -20.73 -61.07 -58.56
CA LYS A 4 -21.06 -59.61 -58.50
C LYS A 4 -20.83 -58.95 -57.13
N LYS A 5 -20.49 -59.72 -56.09
CA LYS A 5 -20.35 -59.23 -54.70
C LYS A 5 -19.02 -58.52 -54.41
N GLN A 6 -17.93 -58.75 -55.13
CA GLN A 6 -16.60 -58.25 -54.73
C GLN A 6 -16.34 -56.76 -55.05
N ARG A 7 -16.97 -56.18 -56.08
CA ARG A 7 -16.73 -54.76 -56.47
C ARG A 7 -17.37 -53.73 -55.52
N ARG A 8 -18.38 -54.10 -54.72
CA ARG A 8 -19.00 -53.17 -53.75
C ARG A 8 -18.20 -53.00 -52.46
N PHE A 9 -17.41 -54.01 -52.04
CA PHE A 9 -16.67 -53.95 -50.77
C PHE A 9 -15.38 -53.13 -50.84
N THR A 10 -14.73 -53.05 -52.00
CA THR A 10 -13.50 -52.24 -52.16
C THR A 10 -13.80 -50.73 -52.13
N ASN A 11 -14.92 -50.30 -52.73
CA ASN A 11 -15.36 -48.90 -52.71
C ASN A 11 -15.81 -48.41 -51.31
N ILE A 12 -16.30 -49.30 -50.44
CA ILE A 12 -16.70 -48.94 -49.07
C ILE A 12 -15.47 -48.79 -48.16
N LYS A 13 -14.45 -49.65 -48.32
CA LYS A 13 -13.20 -49.56 -47.53
C LYS A 13 -12.39 -48.30 -47.87
N THR A 14 -12.26 -47.93 -49.14
CA THR A 14 -11.52 -46.72 -49.56
C THR A 14 -12.24 -45.42 -49.15
N LYS A 15 -13.58 -45.39 -49.19
CA LYS A 15 -14.40 -44.24 -48.75
C LYS A 15 -14.35 -44.03 -47.22
N LYS A 16 -14.32 -45.10 -46.42
CA LYS A 16 -14.13 -45.03 -44.95
C LYS A 16 -12.74 -44.53 -44.57
N ARG A 17 -11.68 -45.00 -45.24
CA ARG A 17 -10.29 -44.57 -44.99
C ARG A 17 -10.05 -43.09 -45.30
N LYS A 18 -10.63 -42.58 -46.40
CA LYS A 18 -10.57 -41.14 -46.77
C LYS A 18 -11.33 -40.23 -45.80
N LYS A 19 -12.45 -40.69 -45.21
CA LYS A 19 -13.18 -39.92 -44.18
C LYS A 19 -12.42 -39.85 -42.84
N GLY A 20 -11.84 -40.97 -42.40
CA GLY A 20 -11.01 -41.00 -41.19
C GLY A 20 -9.76 -40.11 -41.32
N LEU A 21 -9.12 -40.09 -42.49
CA LEU A 21 -7.96 -39.23 -42.75
C LEU A 21 -8.32 -37.73 -42.74
N ARG A 22 -9.47 -37.34 -43.31
CA ARG A 22 -9.94 -35.94 -43.25
C ARG A 22 -10.26 -35.49 -41.82
N LEU A 23 -10.89 -36.35 -41.01
CA LEU A 23 -11.13 -36.06 -39.59
C LEU A 23 -9.83 -35.96 -38.79
N PHE A 24 -8.85 -36.82 -39.09
CA PHE A 24 -7.54 -36.76 -38.48
C PHE A 24 -6.79 -35.47 -38.86
N LEU A 25 -6.82 -35.07 -40.14
CA LEU A 25 -6.20 -33.82 -40.61
C LEU A 25 -6.90 -32.59 -40.02
N LEU A 26 -8.23 -32.59 -39.89
CA LEU A 26 -8.98 -31.52 -39.24
C LEU A 26 -8.64 -31.43 -37.74
N SER A 27 -8.55 -32.58 -37.05
CA SER A 27 -8.13 -32.63 -35.65
C SER A 27 -6.71 -32.08 -35.46
N LEU A 28 -5.76 -32.47 -36.30
CA LEU A 28 -4.39 -31.97 -36.28
C LEU A 28 -4.33 -30.45 -36.54
N LEU A 29 -5.14 -29.95 -37.47
CA LEU A 29 -5.24 -28.52 -37.78
C LEU A 29 -5.86 -27.73 -36.62
N THR A 30 -6.87 -28.27 -35.94
CA THR A 30 -7.43 -27.63 -34.74
C THR A 30 -6.45 -27.63 -33.58
N LEU A 31 -5.66 -28.70 -33.40
CA LEU A 31 -4.68 -28.80 -32.32
C LEU A 31 -3.52 -27.82 -32.53
N THR A 32 -3.04 -27.69 -33.77
CA THR A 32 -1.99 -26.73 -34.13
C THR A 32 -2.47 -25.29 -33.97
N LEU A 33 -3.69 -24.97 -34.41
CA LEU A 33 -4.27 -23.64 -34.23
C LEU A 33 -4.48 -23.31 -32.74
N PHE A 34 -4.97 -24.26 -31.96
CA PHE A 34 -5.16 -24.08 -30.52
C PHE A 34 -3.84 -23.90 -29.78
N GLY A 35 -2.82 -24.70 -30.12
CA GLY A 35 -1.47 -24.53 -29.58
C GLY A 35 -0.86 -23.17 -29.95
N SER A 36 -1.03 -22.74 -31.21
CA SER A 36 -0.61 -21.41 -31.64
C SER A 36 -1.34 -20.30 -30.91
N LEU A 37 -2.63 -20.47 -30.60
CA LEU A 37 -3.41 -19.51 -29.84
C LEU A 37 -2.97 -19.44 -28.37
N LEU A 38 -2.67 -20.58 -27.74
CA LEU A 38 -2.11 -20.63 -26.39
C LEU A 38 -0.72 -19.99 -26.33
N PHE A 39 0.13 -20.25 -27.33
CA PHE A 39 1.45 -19.63 -27.43
C PHE A 39 1.35 -18.12 -27.65
N LEU A 40 0.47 -17.67 -28.54
CA LEU A 40 0.21 -16.25 -28.75
C LEU A 40 -0.35 -15.60 -27.48
N PHE A 41 -1.27 -16.28 -26.79
CA PHE A 41 -1.81 -15.78 -25.53
C PHE A 41 -0.73 -15.65 -24.46
N ALA A 42 0.13 -16.66 -24.28
CA ALA A 42 1.24 -16.61 -23.32
C ALA A 42 2.23 -15.48 -23.64
N THR A 43 2.65 -15.38 -24.91
CA THR A 43 3.58 -14.32 -25.36
C THR A 43 2.96 -12.92 -25.26
N LEU A 44 1.68 -12.77 -25.56
CA LEU A 44 0.96 -11.51 -25.40
C LEU A 44 0.76 -11.16 -23.93
N PHE A 45 0.50 -12.15 -23.07
CA PHE A 45 0.39 -11.97 -21.63
C PHE A 45 1.73 -11.51 -21.05
N ASP A 46 2.84 -12.15 -21.41
CA ASP A 46 4.19 -11.72 -21.01
C ASP A 46 4.57 -10.34 -21.59
N TYR A 47 4.00 -9.93 -22.72
CA TYR A 47 4.26 -8.60 -23.29
C TYR A 47 3.44 -7.48 -22.63
N LEU A 48 2.15 -7.74 -22.38
CA LEU A 48 1.23 -6.77 -21.75
C LEU A 48 1.40 -6.72 -20.23
N TYR A 49 1.78 -7.84 -19.64
CA TYR A 49 2.08 -8.02 -18.23
C TYR A 49 3.47 -8.66 -18.13
N PRO A 50 4.55 -7.92 -18.45
CA PRO A 50 5.90 -8.43 -18.24
C PRO A 50 5.96 -9.00 -16.83
N PRO A 51 6.37 -10.29 -16.65
CA PRO A 51 6.61 -10.80 -15.32
C PRO A 51 7.58 -9.80 -14.70
N VAL A 52 7.09 -9.09 -13.68
CA VAL A 52 7.87 -8.06 -13.01
C VAL A 52 9.18 -8.75 -12.70
N ALA A 53 10.23 -8.31 -13.39
CA ALA A 53 11.56 -8.86 -13.21
C ALA A 53 11.98 -8.38 -11.83
N ASP A 54 11.51 -9.12 -10.82
CA ASP A 54 11.83 -8.97 -9.41
C ASP A 54 13.31 -9.34 -9.28
N LYS A 55 14.18 -8.39 -9.64
CA LYS A 55 15.43 -8.16 -8.91
C LYS A 55 15.09 -7.58 -7.53
N GLY A 56 14.25 -8.30 -6.81
CA GLY A 56 13.52 -7.84 -5.66
C GLY A 56 12.59 -8.96 -5.21
N GLY A 57 13.16 -10.17 -5.06
CA GLY A 57 12.44 -11.29 -4.49
C GLY A 57 11.67 -10.80 -3.28
N ALA A 58 10.38 -11.11 -3.22
CA ALA A 58 9.47 -10.68 -2.18
C ALA A 58 10.14 -10.82 -0.82
N VAL A 59 10.76 -9.74 -0.35
CA VAL A 59 11.25 -9.63 1.00
C VAL A 59 9.96 -9.71 1.78
N LYS A 60 9.74 -10.83 2.46
CA LYS A 60 8.66 -11.00 3.41
C LYS A 60 8.92 -9.96 4.49
N ARG A 61 8.46 -8.72 4.24
CA ARG A 61 8.69 -7.58 5.14
C ARG A 61 8.03 -7.97 6.44
N GLU A 62 8.86 -8.16 7.46
CA GLU A 62 8.40 -8.43 8.81
C GLU A 62 7.31 -7.40 9.13
N ARG A 63 6.15 -7.84 9.61
CA ARG A 63 5.09 -6.90 10.02
C ARG A 63 5.13 -6.79 11.52
N TRP A 64 4.89 -5.60 12.02
CA TRP A 64 4.78 -5.31 13.44
C TRP A 64 3.49 -4.57 13.73
N THR A 65 2.98 -4.74 14.94
CA THR A 65 1.78 -4.05 15.42
C THR A 65 2.20 -2.70 16.01
N VAL A 66 1.73 -1.62 15.40
CA VAL A 66 1.97 -0.24 15.84
C VAL A 66 0.70 0.37 16.43
N THR A 67 0.87 1.46 17.16
CA THR A 67 -0.19 2.25 17.78
C THR A 67 -0.27 3.61 17.12
N LEU A 68 -1.33 3.89 16.37
CA LEU A 68 -1.56 5.18 15.74
C LEU A 68 -2.56 5.96 16.59
N PHE A 69 -2.33 7.26 16.80
CA PHE A 69 -3.22 8.08 17.61
C PHE A 69 -4.08 8.97 16.71
N PHE A 70 -5.40 8.80 16.79
CA PHE A 70 -6.37 9.62 16.05
C PHE A 70 -7.27 10.38 17.00
N SER A 71 -7.99 11.37 16.49
CA SER A 71 -8.90 12.17 17.29
C SER A 71 -10.19 11.39 17.59
N ASP A 72 -10.75 11.56 18.79
CA ASP A 72 -12.10 11.08 19.11
C ASP A 72 -13.17 11.90 18.34
N ALA A 73 -14.42 11.42 18.39
CA ALA A 73 -15.54 12.04 17.68
C ALA A 73 -15.85 13.47 18.16
N ASN A 74 -15.43 13.85 19.37
CA ASN A 74 -15.62 15.19 19.93
C ASN A 74 -14.40 16.10 19.73
N GLU A 75 -13.36 15.64 19.04
CA GLU A 75 -12.12 16.38 18.78
C GLU A 75 -11.41 16.90 20.03
N ARG A 76 -11.56 16.19 21.15
CA ARG A 76 -11.03 16.60 22.46
C ARG A 76 -9.82 15.80 22.88
N PHE A 77 -9.79 14.52 22.54
CA PHE A 77 -8.74 13.60 22.96
C PHE A 77 -8.26 12.73 21.82
N LEU A 78 -7.06 12.20 21.99
CA LEU A 78 -6.47 11.22 21.12
C LEU A 78 -6.74 9.81 21.66
N GLU A 79 -7.12 8.92 20.75
CA GLU A 79 -7.34 7.51 21.02
C GLU A 79 -6.39 6.63 20.20
N PRO A 80 -5.83 5.57 20.82
CA PRO A 80 -4.95 4.64 20.13
C PRO A 80 -5.74 3.67 19.24
N GLU A 81 -5.29 3.51 18.01
CA GLU A 81 -5.70 2.47 17.07
C GLU A 81 -4.51 1.56 16.76
N LYS A 82 -4.66 0.25 17.01
CA LYS A 82 -3.62 -0.72 16.67
C LYS A 82 -3.67 -1.08 15.18
N ARG A 83 -2.53 -1.02 14.48
CA ARG A 83 -2.43 -1.33 13.05
C ARG A 83 -1.20 -2.19 12.76
N GLN A 84 -1.33 -3.17 11.87
CA GLN A 84 -0.16 -3.92 11.36
C GLN A 84 0.42 -3.27 10.11
N ILE A 85 1.65 -2.79 10.21
CA ILE A 85 2.37 -2.20 9.07
C ILE A 85 3.64 -3.00 8.76
N PRO A 86 4.19 -2.91 7.54
CA PRO A 86 5.53 -3.42 7.25
C PRO A 86 6.56 -2.72 8.14
N LYS A 87 7.47 -3.49 8.71
CA LYS A 87 8.62 -3.01 9.48
C LYS A 87 9.77 -2.81 8.50
N GLU A 88 10.17 -1.57 8.35
CA GLU A 88 11.29 -1.20 7.49
C GLU A 88 12.64 -1.45 8.19
N GLY A 89 13.70 -1.62 7.40
CA GLY A 89 15.01 -2.04 7.93
C GLY A 89 15.80 -0.96 8.67
N ASN A 90 15.55 0.32 8.38
CA ASN A 90 16.21 1.44 9.03
C ASN A 90 15.21 2.29 9.84
N LEU A 91 15.72 3.04 10.81
CA LEU A 91 14.88 3.81 11.73
C LEU A 91 14.09 4.92 11.01
N SER A 92 14.70 5.58 10.03
CA SER A 92 14.07 6.68 9.28
C SER A 92 12.87 6.21 8.46
N SER A 93 12.99 5.08 7.78
CA SER A 93 11.92 4.45 7.00
C SER A 93 10.85 3.83 7.91
N GLN A 94 11.20 3.38 9.12
CA GLN A 94 10.20 2.97 10.12
C GLN A 94 9.34 4.16 10.55
N VAL A 95 9.97 5.29 10.89
CA VAL A 95 9.25 6.53 11.20
C VAL A 95 8.40 6.96 10.00
N GLU A 96 8.96 6.99 8.79
CA GLU A 96 8.21 7.34 7.57
C GLU A 96 7.00 6.41 7.34
N GLY A 97 7.14 5.11 7.61
CA GLY A 97 6.05 4.13 7.55
C GLY A 97 4.94 4.41 8.57
N LEU A 98 5.30 4.82 9.79
CA LEU A 98 4.32 5.28 10.80
C LEU A 98 3.57 6.52 10.32
N VAL A 99 4.29 7.51 9.79
CA VAL A 99 3.67 8.76 9.28
C VAL A 99 2.74 8.46 8.12
N LYS A 100 3.14 7.63 7.15
CA LYS A 100 2.28 7.22 6.04
C LYS A 100 1.01 6.52 6.53
N ALA A 101 1.14 5.58 7.46
CA ALA A 101 -0.01 4.89 8.04
C ALA A 101 -0.95 5.84 8.80
N LEU A 102 -0.41 6.89 9.44
CA LEU A 102 -1.21 7.93 10.09
C LEU A 102 -1.96 8.80 9.06
N LEU A 103 -1.29 9.17 7.96
CA LEU A 103 -1.86 9.97 6.86
C LEU A 103 -2.95 9.23 6.07
N GLU A 104 -2.93 7.89 6.05
CA GLU A 104 -4.05 7.07 5.52
C GLU A 104 -5.36 7.28 6.29
N GLY A 105 -5.30 7.81 7.52
CA GLY A 105 -6.44 8.03 8.38
C GLY A 105 -6.84 6.79 9.20
N PRO A 106 -7.84 6.93 10.09
CA PRO A 106 -8.32 5.85 10.95
C PRO A 106 -9.12 4.80 10.18
N LYS A 107 -9.15 3.57 10.71
CA LYS A 107 -9.98 2.46 10.19
C LYS A 107 -11.21 2.20 11.05
N THR A 108 -11.30 2.88 12.18
CA THR A 108 -12.40 2.84 13.14
C THR A 108 -13.17 4.16 13.13
N ASN A 109 -14.16 4.32 14.00
CA ASN A 109 -14.98 5.55 14.13
C ASN A 109 -14.22 6.74 14.77
N LEU A 110 -12.93 6.86 14.50
CA LEU A 110 -12.09 7.99 14.90
C LEU A 110 -11.99 9.00 13.77
N THR A 111 -11.51 10.20 14.08
CA THR A 111 -11.37 11.30 13.14
C THR A 111 -9.91 11.48 12.74
N ALA A 112 -9.67 11.67 11.44
CA ALA A 112 -8.34 11.97 10.91
C ALA A 112 -7.84 13.33 11.44
N THR A 113 -6.57 13.37 11.83
CA THR A 113 -5.95 14.55 12.45
C THR A 113 -5.17 15.40 11.47
N PHE A 114 -4.87 14.88 10.27
CA PHE A 114 -4.15 15.60 9.23
C PHE A 114 -5.10 16.14 8.16
N PRO A 115 -4.80 17.32 7.58
CA PRO A 115 -5.60 17.83 6.49
C PRO A 115 -5.46 16.96 5.22
N PRO A 116 -6.47 16.99 4.34
CA PRO A 116 -6.47 16.15 3.15
C PRO A 116 -5.31 16.52 2.22
N ARG A 117 -4.75 15.52 1.54
CA ARG A 117 -3.61 15.64 0.60
C ARG A 117 -2.28 16.04 1.26
N THR A 118 -2.18 15.88 2.58
CA THR A 118 -0.88 15.95 3.26
C THR A 118 -0.05 14.74 2.89
N GLU A 119 1.21 14.97 2.52
CA GLU A 119 2.16 13.91 2.17
C GLU A 119 3.46 14.13 2.94
N VAL A 120 4.07 13.02 3.38
CA VAL A 120 5.42 13.04 3.93
C VAL A 120 6.42 12.97 2.77
N LEU A 121 7.28 13.99 2.67
CA LEU A 121 8.33 14.10 1.66
C LEU A 121 9.62 13.39 2.10
N GLY A 122 9.82 13.25 3.41
CA GLY A 122 10.96 12.52 3.94
C GLY A 122 11.10 12.66 5.45
N VAL A 123 11.94 11.82 6.01
CA VAL A 123 12.29 11.81 7.43
C VAL A 123 13.81 11.87 7.56
N LYS A 124 14.29 12.64 8.53
CA LYS A 124 15.69 12.64 8.96
C LYS A 124 15.74 12.43 10.46
N ILE A 125 16.67 11.59 10.91
CA ILE A 125 16.89 11.34 12.33
C ILE A 125 18.26 11.88 12.72
N ASP A 126 18.31 12.62 13.83
CA ASP A 126 19.53 13.07 14.47
C ASP A 126 19.43 12.74 15.97
N ARG A 127 20.20 11.74 16.42
CA ARG A 127 20.12 11.18 17.78
C ARG A 127 18.70 10.70 18.11
N ASP A 128 18.02 11.41 19.01
CA ASP A 128 16.67 11.16 19.51
C ASP A 128 15.61 12.10 18.89
N LYS A 129 16.00 12.95 17.94
CA LYS A 129 15.13 13.86 17.20
C LYS A 129 14.76 13.32 15.83
N ALA A 130 13.47 13.28 15.53
CA ALA A 130 12.95 13.00 14.20
C ALA A 130 12.44 14.28 13.52
N TYR A 131 13.05 14.65 12.39
CA TYR A 131 12.61 15.75 11.54
C TYR A 131 11.71 15.18 10.45
N ILE A 132 10.45 15.59 10.43
CA ILE A 132 9.45 15.09 9.50
C ILE A 132 9.12 16.20 8.50
N ASN A 133 9.46 15.97 7.24
CA ASN A 133 9.22 16.93 6.17
C ASN A 133 7.92 16.60 5.43
N PHE A 134 7.00 17.55 5.36
CA PHE A 134 5.72 17.45 4.69
C PHE A 134 5.64 18.34 3.45
N ASN A 135 4.67 18.08 2.59
CA ASN A 135 4.31 18.98 1.50
C ASN A 135 3.54 20.21 2.02
N GLY A 136 3.43 21.26 1.18
CA GLY A 136 2.74 22.50 1.53
C GLY A 136 1.24 22.38 1.87
N ASN A 137 0.63 21.19 1.79
CA ASN A 137 -0.78 21.01 2.14
C ASN A 137 -1.00 20.95 3.66
N LEU A 138 0.05 20.63 4.43
CA LEU A 138 -0.03 20.54 5.89
C LEU A 138 -0.55 21.85 6.48
N THR A 139 0.00 23.00 6.07
CA THR A 139 -0.47 24.32 6.54
C THR A 139 -1.64 24.87 5.71
N LYS A 140 -1.57 24.81 4.37
CA LYS A 140 -2.55 25.43 3.47
C LYS A 140 -3.97 24.91 3.63
N ARG A 141 -4.12 23.64 4.05
CA ARG A 141 -5.42 22.97 4.19
C ARG A 141 -5.77 22.67 5.64
N HIS A 142 -4.94 23.12 6.59
CA HIS A 142 -5.16 22.85 8.00
C HIS A 142 -6.47 23.48 8.48
N PRO A 143 -7.32 22.74 9.23
CA PRO A 143 -8.40 23.35 9.97
C PRO A 143 -7.85 24.39 10.95
N ARG A 144 -8.44 25.59 10.99
CA ARG A 144 -8.01 26.64 11.93
C ARG A 144 -8.42 26.27 13.36
N GLY A 145 -7.68 26.80 14.33
CA GLY A 145 -7.96 26.65 15.76
C GLY A 145 -6.90 25.82 16.50
N SER A 146 -6.61 26.22 17.73
CA SER A 146 -5.59 25.57 18.56
C SER A 146 -5.88 24.09 18.82
N THR A 147 -7.15 23.70 19.00
CA THR A 147 -7.53 22.31 19.24
C THR A 147 -7.15 21.41 18.06
N ALA A 148 -7.45 21.83 16.83
CA ALA A 148 -7.10 21.09 15.63
C ALA A 148 -5.59 20.96 15.49
N GLU A 149 -4.84 22.05 15.72
CA GLU A 149 -3.37 22.02 15.67
C GLU A 149 -2.78 21.09 16.73
N MET A 150 -3.28 21.13 17.97
CA MET A 150 -2.83 20.21 19.03
C MET A 150 -3.11 18.75 18.65
N ALA A 151 -4.29 18.47 18.08
CA ALA A 151 -4.66 17.13 17.63
C ALA A 151 -3.69 16.61 16.56
N THR A 152 -3.36 17.41 15.54
CA THR A 152 -2.39 17.04 14.50
C THR A 152 -1.00 16.82 15.05
N ILE A 153 -0.50 17.75 15.88
CA ILE A 153 0.84 17.69 16.47
C ILE A 153 0.98 16.42 17.31
N TYR A 154 0.12 16.24 18.31
CA TYR A 154 0.28 15.15 19.26
C TYR A 154 -0.17 13.80 18.71
N SER A 155 -1.02 13.78 17.69
CA SER A 155 -1.29 12.56 16.91
C SER A 155 -0.01 12.01 16.29
N LEU A 156 0.80 12.87 15.66
CA LEU A 156 2.09 12.48 15.08
C LEU A 156 3.10 12.12 16.17
N VAL A 157 3.29 13.01 17.14
CA VAL A 157 4.33 12.90 18.16
C VAL A 157 4.11 11.66 19.02
N ASN A 158 2.89 11.45 19.52
CA ASN A 158 2.59 10.29 20.35
C ASN A 158 2.69 8.99 19.53
N THR A 159 2.29 9.00 18.26
CA THR A 159 2.47 7.84 17.37
C THR A 159 3.96 7.49 17.23
N ILE A 160 4.83 8.44 16.94
CA ILE A 160 6.26 8.17 16.75
C ILE A 160 6.90 7.70 18.06
N CYS A 161 6.76 8.49 19.13
CA CYS A 161 7.45 8.24 20.40
C CYS A 161 6.96 6.96 21.11
N THR A 162 5.68 6.58 20.94
CA THR A 162 5.13 5.35 21.53
C THR A 162 5.66 4.10 20.83
N ASN A 163 5.78 4.12 19.50
CA ASN A 163 6.21 2.95 18.74
C ASN A 163 7.74 2.83 18.64
N ILE A 164 8.44 3.95 18.75
CA ILE A 164 9.90 4.02 18.63
C ILE A 164 10.46 4.79 19.84
N PRO A 165 10.66 4.10 20.99
CA PRO A 165 11.05 4.75 22.24
C PRO A 165 12.41 5.45 22.21
N THR A 166 13.26 5.17 21.21
CA THR A 166 14.54 5.86 21.00
C THR A 166 14.36 7.28 20.45
N ILE A 167 13.21 7.61 19.85
CA ILE A 167 12.84 8.96 19.45
C ILE A 167 12.08 9.62 20.58
N LYS A 168 12.56 10.78 21.03
CA LYS A 168 11.95 11.55 22.13
C LYS A 168 11.32 12.84 21.65
N GLU A 169 11.83 13.37 20.55
CA GLU A 169 11.48 14.68 20.04
C GLU A 169 11.15 14.62 18.54
N VAL A 170 10.12 15.35 18.14
CA VAL A 170 9.67 15.42 16.74
C VAL A 170 9.61 16.87 16.30
N VAL A 171 10.20 17.16 15.15
CA VAL A 171 10.25 18.50 14.54
C VAL A 171 9.49 18.47 13.21
N PHE A 172 8.62 19.45 13.01
CA PHE A 172 7.84 19.60 11.79
C PHE A 172 8.57 20.49 10.80
N LEU A 173 8.70 20.01 9.56
CA LEU A 173 9.21 20.76 8.42
C LEU A 173 8.18 20.73 7.30
N GLU A 174 8.13 21.80 6.51
CA GLU A 174 7.32 21.89 5.30
C GLU A 174 8.23 22.32 4.14
N GLU A 175 8.25 21.53 3.07
CA GLU A 175 9.10 21.78 1.89
C GLU A 175 10.57 22.02 2.26
N GLY A 176 11.07 21.29 3.27
CA GLY A 176 12.43 21.34 3.78
C GLY A 176 12.74 22.54 4.70
N LYS A 177 11.73 23.35 5.02
CA LYS A 177 11.88 24.55 5.87
C LYS A 177 11.14 24.39 7.18
N GLN A 178 11.65 25.07 8.20
CA GLN A 178 10.95 25.20 9.47
C GLN A 178 9.71 26.08 9.29
N ILE A 179 8.61 25.68 9.91
CA ILE A 179 7.35 26.42 9.92
C ILE A 179 7.12 27.04 11.29
N SER A 180 6.39 28.15 11.33
CA SER A 180 6.07 28.84 12.58
C SER A 180 4.82 28.29 13.26
N SER A 181 3.87 27.75 12.49
CA SER A 181 2.62 27.20 12.99
C SER A 181 1.93 26.35 11.91
N LEU A 182 1.00 25.47 12.30
CA LEU A 182 0.17 24.72 11.34
C LEU A 182 -1.04 25.54 10.87
N GLY A 183 -1.64 26.29 11.80
CA GLY A 183 -2.88 27.04 11.63
C GLY A 183 -2.86 28.45 12.25
N GLY A 184 -1.77 28.83 12.92
CA GLY A 184 -1.51 30.17 13.44
C GLY A 184 -1.60 30.31 14.98
N HIS A 185 -1.87 29.24 15.73
CA HIS A 185 -2.05 29.31 17.18
C HIS A 185 -0.92 28.66 17.99
N ILE A 186 -0.24 27.66 17.44
CA ILE A 186 0.83 26.94 18.14
C ILE A 186 2.17 27.18 17.45
N ASP A 187 3.18 27.54 18.23
CA ASP A 187 4.55 27.70 17.74
C ASP A 187 5.16 26.33 17.45
N THR A 188 5.43 26.04 16.17
CA THR A 188 6.00 24.76 15.71
C THR A 188 7.50 24.84 15.41
N ARG A 189 8.16 25.94 15.78
CA ARG A 189 9.62 26.06 15.63
C ARG A 189 10.38 25.13 16.58
N GLY A 190 9.83 24.82 17.74
CA GLY A 190 10.44 23.90 18.70
C GLY A 190 10.19 22.42 18.37
N PRO A 191 10.99 21.50 18.93
CA PRO A 191 10.64 20.10 18.97
C PRO A 191 9.45 19.85 19.90
N PHE A 192 8.65 18.84 19.58
CA PHE A 192 7.55 18.36 20.42
C PHE A 192 7.90 17.00 21.03
N THR A 193 7.54 16.81 22.30
CA THR A 193 7.70 15.56 23.03
C THR A 193 6.35 14.88 23.24
N LEU A 194 6.38 13.59 23.55
CA LEU A 194 5.18 12.82 23.90
C LEU A 194 4.39 13.55 25.00
N ASN A 195 3.08 13.65 24.80
CA ASN A 195 2.18 14.29 25.75
C ASN A 195 1.00 13.36 26.08
N GLN A 196 1.01 12.82 27.30
CA GLN A 196 -0.04 11.93 27.79
C GLN A 196 -1.36 12.67 28.09
N ASP A 197 -1.33 13.99 28.29
CA ASP A 197 -2.54 14.74 28.60
C ASP A 197 -3.52 14.84 27.45
N MET A 198 -3.03 14.64 26.23
CA MET A 198 -3.83 14.57 25.02
C MET A 198 -4.58 13.25 24.87
N LEU A 199 -4.23 12.20 25.65
CA LEU A 199 -4.89 10.91 25.56
C LEU A 199 -6.22 10.91 26.31
N ALA A 200 -7.21 10.18 25.79
CA ALA A 200 -8.48 10.03 26.50
C ALA A 200 -8.23 9.38 27.89
N PRO A 201 -8.94 9.77 28.95
CA PRO A 201 -8.65 9.35 30.32
C PRO A 201 -8.52 7.83 30.52
N ARG A 202 -9.26 7.03 29.74
CA ARG A 202 -9.21 5.55 29.77
C ARG A 202 -7.91 4.94 29.23
N PHE A 203 -7.07 5.73 28.55
CA PHE A 203 -5.81 5.32 27.95
C PHE A 203 -4.59 6.01 28.59
N LYS A 204 -4.81 6.77 29.67
CA LYS A 204 -3.72 7.25 30.50
C LYS A 204 -3.29 6.09 31.41
N GLU A 205 -2.03 5.70 31.34
CA GLU A 205 -1.39 4.73 32.24
C GLU A 205 -0.84 5.43 33.48
#